data_AF-A0A947FUY6-F1
#
_entry.id   AF-A0A947FUY6-F1
#
_cell.length_a   1.000
_cell.length_b   1.000
_cell.length_c   1.000
_cell.angle_alpha   90.00
_cell.angle_beta   90.00
_cell.angle_gamma   90.00
#
_symmetry.space_group_name_H-M   'P 1'
#
loop_
_entity.id
_entity.type
_entity.pdbx_description
1 polymer ?
#
loop_
_entity_poly.entity_id
_entity_poly.type
_entity_poly.pdbx_seq_one_letter_code
_entity_poly.pdbx_strand_id
1 'polypeptide(L)' 'YRTVLDTDRPEYGGFSRQAAEISHHAMPDRIERCFLSLYLPSRTALVLAPERLAV' A
#
# COMPACT_ATOMS: atom_id res chain seq x y z
N TYR A 1 7.03 2.61 -1.11
CA TYR A 1 6.13 2.61 0.05
C TYR A 1 5.75 1.18 0.35
N ARG A 2 5.83 0.76 1.61
CA ARG A 2 5.34 -0.54 2.07
C ARG A 2 4.13 -0.36 2.98
N THR A 3 3.24 -1.34 2.96
CA THR A 3 2.09 -1.40 3.84
C THR A 3 2.54 -1.74 5.26
N VAL A 4 2.21 -0.87 6.22
CA VAL A 4 2.49 -1.07 7.66
C VAL A 4 1.24 -1.46 8.45
N LEU A 5 0.05 -1.20 7.89
CA LEU A 5 -1.22 -1.71 8.40
C LEU A 5 -2.13 -2.05 7.23
N ASP A 6 -2.74 -3.23 7.29
CA ASP A 6 -3.75 -3.70 6.36
C ASP A 6 -4.94 -4.26 7.16
N THR A 7 -6.09 -3.59 7.06
CA THR A 7 -7.30 -4.03 7.76
C THR A 7 -7.95 -5.25 7.11
N ASP A 8 -7.53 -5.65 5.90
CA ASP A 8 -8.02 -6.85 5.23
C ASP A 8 -7.31 -8.13 5.71
N ARG A 9 -6.35 -8.05 6.63
CA ARG A 9 -5.69 -9.24 7.19
C ARG A 9 -6.67 -10.12 7.98
N PRO A 10 -6.47 -11.45 7.98
CA PRO A 10 -7.36 -12.39 8.69
C PRO A 10 -7.50 -12.11 10.20
N GLU A 11 -6.44 -11.61 10.84
CA GLU A 11 -6.44 -11.26 12.26
C GLU A 11 -7.43 -10.13 12.61
N TYR A 12 -7.84 -9.32 11.62
CA TYR A 12 -8.87 -8.28 11.75
C TYR A 12 -10.22 -8.69 11.13
N GLY A 13 -10.38 -9.96 10.74
CA GLY A 13 -11.61 -10.47 10.11
C GLY A 13 -11.75 -10.14 8.62
N GLY A 14 -10.66 -9.75 7.95
CA GLY A 14 -10.63 -9.49 6.52
C GLY A 14 -10.41 -10.74 5.65
N PHE A 15 -10.31 -10.54 4.34
CA PHE A 15 -10.23 -11.61 3.34
C PHE A 15 -8.81 -11.90 2.81
N SER A 16 -7.79 -11.22 3.34
CA SER A 16 -6.38 -11.37 2.97
C SER A 16 -6.11 -11.15 1.47
N ARG A 17 -6.80 -10.19 0.85
CA ARG A 17 -6.68 -9.94 -0.60
C ARG A 17 -5.43 -9.14 -0.98
N GLN A 18 -4.75 -8.55 0.00
CA GLN A 18 -3.52 -7.81 -0.20
C GLN A 18 -2.30 -8.72 -0.12
N ALA A 19 -1.32 -8.49 -0.99
CA ALA A 19 -0.01 -9.13 -0.85
C ALA A 19 0.93 -8.24 -0.03
N ALA A 20 1.30 -8.70 1.18
CA ALA A 20 2.06 -7.92 2.15
C ALA A 20 3.49 -7.53 1.70
N GLU A 21 4.07 -8.30 0.77
CA GLU A 21 5.44 -8.08 0.27
C GLU A 21 5.52 -7.02 -0.84
N ILE A 22 4.38 -6.48 -1.29
CA ILE A 22 4.37 -5.48 -2.36
C ILE A 22 5.04 -4.18 -1.91
N SER A 23 5.96 -3.72 -2.74
CA SER A 23 6.51 -2.37 -2.66
C SER A 23 5.83 -1.47 -3.68
N HIS A 24 5.15 -0.44 -3.20
CA HIS A 24 4.45 0.54 -4.03
C HIS A 24 5.40 1.68 -4.41
N HIS A 25 5.71 1.81 -5.70
CA HIS A 25 6.56 2.88 -6.23
C HIS A 25 5.72 4.10 -6.60
N ALA A 26 6.18 5.29 -6.21
CA ALA A 26 5.58 6.53 -6.65
C ALA A 26 5.89 6.75 -8.15
N MET A 27 4.86 7.04 -8.93
CA MET A 27 4.99 7.32 -10.35
C MET A 27 4.68 8.80 -10.62
N PRO A 28 5.42 9.46 -11.52
CA PRO A 28 5.07 10.80 -11.97
C PRO A 28 3.87 10.76 -12.93
N ASP A 29 2.97 11.73 -12.82
CA ASP A 29 1.93 12.03 -13.81
C ASP A 29 2.45 13.07 -14.84
N ARG A 30 1.66 13.37 -15.88
CA ARG A 30 1.96 14.33 -16.97
C ARG A 30 2.34 15.74 -16.51
N ILE A 31 2.01 16.08 -15.26
CA ILE A 31 2.30 17.38 -14.62
C ILE A 31 3.29 17.25 -13.45
N GLU A 32 4.12 16.21 -13.44
CA GLU A 32 5.16 15.95 -12.43
C GLU A 32 4.62 15.81 -10.99
N ARG A 33 3.35 15.42 -10.84
CA ARG A 33 2.78 15.03 -9.54
C ARG A 33 3.03 13.56 -9.31
N CYS A 34 3.50 13.21 -8.12
CA CYS A 34 3.67 11.82 -7.73
C CYS A 34 2.33 11.21 -7.27
N PHE A 35 2.01 10.02 -7.76
CA PHE A 35 0.87 9.23 -7.29
C PHE A 35 1.29 7.77 -7.01
N LEU A 36 0.46 7.07 -6.23
CA LEU A 36 0.59 5.64 -6.00
C LEU A 36 -0.56 4.91 -6.70
N SER A 37 -0.24 3.81 -7.39
CA SER A 37 -1.24 2.87 -7.87
C SER A 37 -1.40 1.75 -6.84
N LEU A 38 -2.62 1.58 -6.32
CA LEU A 38 -2.94 0.64 -5.25
C LEU A 38 -4.11 -0.24 -5.68
N TYR A 39 -4.04 -1.51 -5.33
CA TYR A 39 -5.22 -2.37 -5.27
C TYR A 39 -5.89 -2.14 -3.92
N LEU A 40 -7.02 -1.41 -3.89
CA LEU A 40 -7.75 -1.12 -2.65
C LEU A 40 -9.16 -1.74 -2.70
N PRO A 41 -9.38 -2.91 -2.08
CA PRO A 41 -10.70 -3.53 -2.01
C PRO A 41 -11.72 -2.67 -1.26
N SER A 42 -13.00 -2.88 -1.60
CA SER A 42 -14.11 -2.21 -0.91
C SER A 42 -14.07 -2.45 0.61
N ARG A 43 -14.31 -1.38 1.38
CA ARG A 43 -14.34 -1.35 2.85
C ARG A 43 -13.04 -1.83 3.52
N THR A 44 -11.89 -1.56 2.91
CA THR A 44 -10.57 -1.81 3.49
C THR A 44 -9.79 -0.51 3.64
N ALA A 45 -8.82 -0.48 4.54
CA ALA A 45 -7.90 0.62 4.73
C ALA A 45 -6.45 0.10 4.76
N LEU A 46 -5.56 0.86 4.12
CA LEU A 46 -4.11 0.62 4.12
C LEU A 46 -3.40 1.83 4.72
N VAL A 47 -2.43 1.58 5.60
CA VAL A 47 -1.46 2.59 6.04
C VAL A 47 -0.12 2.25 5.41
N LEU A 48 0.50 3.24 4.76
CA LEU A 48 1.72 3.08 3.99
C LEU A 48 2.84 3.93 4.61
N ALA A 49 4.04 3.38 4.69
CA ALA A 49 5.25 4.11 5.05
C ALA A 49 6.24 4.13 3.88
N PRO A 50 7.03 5.20 3.70
CA PRO A 50 8.16 5.17 2.78
C PRO A 50 9.14 4.08 3.24
N GLU A 51 9.67 3.32 2.29
CA GLU A 51 10.71 2.35 2.60
C GLU A 51 11.98 3.14 2.86
N ARG A 52 12.47 3.11 4.11
CA ARG A 52 13.71 3.78 4.45
C ARG A 52 14.83 3.00 3.76
N LEU A 53 15.50 3.62 2.78
CA LEU A 53 16.79 3.11 2.32
C LEU A 53 17.69 3.04 3.55
N ALA A 54 18.07 1.82 3.96
CA ALA A 54 19.15 1.63 4.89
C ALA A 54 20.40 2.18 4.20
N VAL A 55 20.87 3.33 4.67
CA VAL A 55 22.20 3.88 4.35
C VAL A 55 23.15 3.39 5.42
#